data_AF-A0A957TMP9-F1
#
_entry.id   AF-A0A957TMP9-F1
#
_cell.length_a   1.000
_cell.length_b   1.000
_cell.length_c   1.000
_cell.angle_alpha   90.00
_cell.angle_beta   90.00
_cell.angle_gamma   90.00
#
_symmetry.space_group_name_H-M   'P 1'
#
loop_
_entity.id
_entity.type
_entity.pdbx_description
1 polymer ?
#
loop_
_entity_poly.entity_id
_entity_poly.type
_entity_poly.pdbx_seq_one_letter_code
_entity_poly.pdbx_strand_id
1 'polypeptide(L)'
;RSQGVTVRDNLIYHSNQPAFRRFDDPSTCIALNNEEGFDTDATVTDVVIEQNIFVGCKRNIGLWRSEGSGMPIENVRIVNNTLVNATSNKDLANAIGLFVAPGNFQNIRIARNVIVQAQGVLVMAPDNLAVTFRRNAWSAVPDPVAQSDSDSIGNFQLQNPNAPLVPGTVQPEWYIPVATSTTVLNNLGATDFYQPRSWQLPTPKRVTN
;
A
#
# COMPACT_ATOMS: atom_id res chain seq x y z
N ARG A 1 -14.55 8.65 13.13
CA ARG A 1 -13.51 9.68 12.85
C ARG A 1 -12.11 9.09 13.10
N SER A 2 -11.17 9.33 12.20
CA SER A 2 -9.76 8.91 12.33
C SER A 2 -8.85 10.12 12.15
N GLN A 3 -8.21 10.57 13.23
CA GLN A 3 -7.35 11.76 13.24
C GLN A 3 -6.00 11.44 13.88
N GLY A 4 -4.90 11.91 13.29
CA GLY A 4 -3.56 11.77 13.84
C GLY A 4 -3.09 10.30 13.89
N VAL A 5 -3.53 9.49 12.94
CA VAL A 5 -3.24 8.05 12.91
C VAL A 5 -1.91 7.81 12.21
N THR A 6 -1.03 7.00 12.82
CA THR A 6 0.19 6.52 12.18
C THR A 6 0.19 5.00 12.11
N VAL A 7 0.35 4.46 10.91
CA VAL A 7 0.55 3.03 10.63
C VAL A 7 1.97 2.85 10.12
N ARG A 8 2.83 2.21 10.92
CA ARG A 8 4.24 2.05 10.57
C ARG A 8 4.85 0.74 11.03
N ASP A 9 5.90 0.33 10.33
CA ASP A 9 6.70 -0.86 10.63
C ASP A 9 5.88 -2.16 10.67
N ASN A 10 4.92 -2.33 9.75
CA ASN A 10 4.10 -3.55 9.66
C ASN A 10 4.46 -4.39 8.42
N LEU A 11 4.43 -5.71 8.57
CA LEU A 11 4.26 -6.64 7.46
C LEU A 11 2.78 -7.04 7.40
N ILE A 12 2.08 -6.61 6.36
CA ILE A 12 0.65 -6.90 6.15
C ILE A 12 0.53 -7.71 4.86
N TYR A 13 0.06 -8.95 4.98
CA TYR A 13 0.04 -9.85 3.84
C TYR A 13 -1.22 -10.70 3.80
N HIS A 14 -1.55 -11.15 2.59
CA HIS A 14 -2.46 -12.27 2.36
C HIS A 14 -3.87 -12.08 2.96
N SER A 15 -4.47 -10.91 2.73
CA SER A 15 -5.88 -10.64 3.05
C SER A 15 -6.89 -11.46 2.22
N ASN A 16 -6.39 -12.38 1.38
CA ASN A 16 -7.15 -13.22 0.47
C ASN A 16 -7.46 -14.63 0.99
N GLN A 17 -7.12 -14.94 2.25
CA GLN A 17 -7.52 -16.20 2.86
C GLN A 17 -9.06 -16.31 2.93
N PRO A 18 -9.68 -17.35 2.32
CA PRO A 18 -11.14 -17.47 2.24
C PRO A 18 -11.88 -17.32 3.58
N ALA A 19 -11.27 -17.81 4.66
CA ALA A 19 -11.83 -17.72 6.02
C ALA A 19 -12.06 -16.28 6.53
N PHE A 20 -11.42 -15.27 5.94
CA PHE A 20 -11.55 -13.86 6.34
C PHE A 20 -12.29 -13.01 5.31
N ARG A 21 -12.84 -13.63 4.26
CA ARG A 21 -13.56 -12.89 3.21
C ARG A 21 -14.97 -12.55 3.66
N ARG A 22 -15.40 -11.33 3.34
CA ARG A 22 -16.81 -10.94 3.45
C ARG A 22 -17.44 -11.18 2.08
N PHE A 23 -18.46 -12.04 2.00
CA PHE A 23 -19.13 -12.38 0.74
C PHE A 23 -18.18 -12.88 -0.36
N ASP A 24 -17.18 -13.71 -0.03
CA ASP A 24 -16.11 -14.18 -0.93
C ASP A 24 -15.19 -13.09 -1.51
N ASP A 25 -15.31 -11.85 -1.04
CA ASP A 25 -14.48 -10.73 -1.44
C ASP A 25 -13.29 -10.58 -0.48
N PRO A 26 -12.03 -10.67 -0.95
CA PRO A 26 -10.88 -10.36 -0.13
C PRO A 26 -10.84 -8.90 0.29
N SER A 27 -10.22 -8.62 1.44
CA SER A 27 -10.12 -7.25 1.93
C SER A 27 -8.92 -6.52 1.30
N THR A 28 -9.04 -5.20 1.15
CA THR A 28 -7.86 -4.34 0.97
C THR A 28 -7.02 -4.38 2.25
N CYS A 29 -5.69 -4.34 2.15
CA CYS A 29 -4.85 -4.38 3.36
C CYS A 29 -4.99 -3.13 4.23
N ILE A 30 -4.92 -1.93 3.63
CA ILE A 30 -5.35 -0.69 4.29
C ILE A 30 -6.32 0.07 3.38
N ALA A 31 -7.51 0.35 3.90
CA ALA A 31 -8.46 1.25 3.26
C ALA A 31 -8.60 2.53 4.09
N LEU A 32 -8.51 3.68 3.42
CA LEU A 32 -8.92 4.97 3.96
C LEU A 32 -10.25 5.33 3.30
N ASN A 33 -11.31 5.44 4.09
CA ASN A 33 -12.66 5.68 3.59
C ASN A 33 -13.47 6.54 4.58
N ASN A 34 -14.35 7.38 4.05
CA ASN A 34 -15.46 7.99 4.78
C ASN A 34 -16.75 7.33 4.25
N GLU A 35 -17.03 6.12 4.74
CA GLU A 35 -18.16 5.29 4.28
C GLU A 35 -19.50 5.95 4.65
N GLU A 36 -20.41 6.08 3.69
CA GLU A 36 -21.74 6.66 3.91
C GLU A 36 -22.63 5.69 4.68
N GLY A 37 -23.53 6.22 5.51
CA GLY A 37 -24.55 5.42 6.22
C GLY A 37 -24.13 4.89 7.60
N PHE A 38 -22.88 5.10 8.02
CA PHE A 38 -22.42 4.71 9.36
C PHE A 38 -22.13 5.89 10.29
N ASP A 39 -21.68 7.03 9.77
CA ASP A 39 -21.39 8.24 10.54
C ASP A 39 -21.36 9.46 9.61
N THR A 40 -22.30 10.40 9.77
CA THR A 40 -22.40 11.60 8.91
C THR A 40 -21.30 12.62 9.17
N ASP A 41 -20.47 12.40 10.21
CA ASP A 41 -19.34 13.26 10.56
C ASP A 41 -18.00 12.52 10.50
N ALA A 42 -17.92 11.41 9.78
CA ALA A 42 -16.68 10.66 9.61
C ALA A 42 -15.66 11.46 8.79
N THR A 43 -14.63 11.97 9.46
CA THR A 43 -13.44 12.56 8.84
C THR A 43 -12.23 11.66 9.01
N VAL A 44 -11.39 11.63 7.97
CA VAL A 44 -10.06 11.00 7.97
C VAL A 44 -9.04 12.11 7.70
N THR A 45 -8.30 12.51 8.72
CA THR A 45 -7.31 13.60 8.62
C THR A 45 -6.00 13.22 9.31
N ASP A 46 -4.90 13.78 8.83
CA ASP A 46 -3.57 13.67 9.44
C ASP A 46 -3.12 12.22 9.61
N VAL A 47 -3.30 11.41 8.55
CA VAL A 47 -2.92 9.99 8.54
C VAL A 47 -1.55 9.80 7.89
N VAL A 48 -0.72 8.99 8.54
CA VAL A 48 0.60 8.60 8.03
C VAL A 48 0.66 7.09 7.90
N ILE A 49 0.92 6.60 6.70
CA ILE A 49 1.20 5.18 6.42
C ILE A 49 2.62 5.12 5.91
N GLU A 50 3.54 4.62 6.74
CA GLU A 50 4.96 4.62 6.39
C GLU A 50 5.73 3.37 6.79
N GLN A 51 6.76 3.00 6.03
CA GLN A 51 7.66 1.90 6.40
C GLN A 51 6.92 0.55 6.60
N ASN A 52 5.83 0.32 5.87
CA ASN A 52 5.13 -0.96 5.87
C ASN A 52 5.42 -1.76 4.59
N ILE A 53 5.29 -3.08 4.69
CA ILE A 53 5.36 -4.02 3.57
C ILE A 53 3.97 -4.63 3.39
N PHE A 54 3.42 -4.50 2.19
CA PHE A 54 2.11 -5.01 1.79
C PHE A 54 2.26 -6.06 0.70
N VAL A 55 1.70 -7.26 0.90
CA VAL A 55 1.91 -8.36 -0.06
C VAL A 55 0.64 -9.17 -0.30
N GLY A 56 0.27 -9.39 -1.57
CA GLY A 56 -0.77 -10.36 -1.90
C GLY A 56 -2.17 -9.96 -1.43
N CYS A 57 -2.43 -8.68 -1.27
CA CYS A 57 -3.72 -8.15 -0.85
C CYS A 57 -4.64 -7.93 -2.07
N LYS A 58 -5.98 -7.85 -1.90
CA LYS A 58 -6.89 -7.40 -3.00
C LYS A 58 -6.39 -6.11 -3.64
N ARG A 59 -6.07 -5.17 -2.75
CA ARG A 59 -5.31 -3.95 -2.97
C ARG A 59 -4.37 -3.81 -1.79
N ASN A 60 -3.15 -3.36 -2.03
CA ASN A 60 -2.21 -3.14 -0.95
C ASN A 60 -2.68 -1.94 -0.11
N ILE A 61 -2.99 -0.82 -0.80
CA ILE A 61 -3.60 0.35 -0.17
C ILE A 61 -4.72 0.87 -1.08
N GLY A 62 -5.84 1.27 -0.48
CA GLY A 62 -6.95 1.93 -1.16
C GLY A 62 -7.33 3.24 -0.45
N LEU A 63 -7.24 4.36 -1.16
CA LEU A 63 -7.94 5.60 -0.80
C LEU A 63 -9.30 5.55 -1.49
N TRP A 64 -10.33 5.26 -0.72
CA TRP A 64 -11.69 5.16 -1.22
C TRP A 64 -12.34 6.54 -1.28
N ARG A 65 -13.43 6.62 -2.04
CA ARG A 65 -14.19 7.85 -2.23
C ARG A 65 -14.78 8.29 -0.88
N SER A 66 -14.86 9.60 -0.62
CA SER A 66 -15.78 10.09 0.40
C SER A 66 -17.20 9.88 -0.12
N GLU A 67 -17.96 9.01 0.52
CA GLU A 67 -19.35 8.75 0.12
C GLU A 67 -20.31 9.80 0.72
N GLY A 68 -19.93 10.45 1.83
CA GLY A 68 -20.62 11.64 2.33
C GLY A 68 -20.22 12.91 1.57
N SER A 69 -21.21 13.70 1.13
CA SER A 69 -20.99 15.04 0.59
C SER A 69 -20.27 15.93 1.62
N GLY A 70 -19.12 16.50 1.26
CA GLY A 70 -18.43 17.48 2.12
C GLY A 70 -17.47 16.92 3.16
N MET A 71 -17.20 15.61 3.20
CA MET A 71 -16.25 15.01 4.16
C MET A 71 -14.93 14.63 3.49
N PRO A 72 -13.97 15.55 3.35
CA PRO A 72 -12.72 15.24 2.69
C PRO A 72 -11.88 14.22 3.47
N ILE A 73 -11.09 13.44 2.74
CA ILE A 73 -9.90 12.78 3.30
C ILE A 73 -8.73 13.75 3.13
N GLU A 74 -8.07 14.13 4.23
CA GLU A 74 -7.13 15.25 4.25
C GLU A 74 -5.78 14.89 4.87
N ASN A 75 -4.72 15.57 4.43
CA ASN A 75 -3.38 15.51 5.04
C ASN A 75 -2.84 14.08 5.18
N VAL A 76 -3.06 13.23 4.17
CA VAL A 76 -2.60 11.84 4.18
C VAL A 76 -1.22 11.73 3.56
N ARG A 77 -0.31 11.04 4.24
CA ARG A 77 1.02 10.69 3.73
C ARG A 77 1.15 9.17 3.62
N ILE A 78 1.35 8.66 2.42
CA ILE A 78 1.68 7.26 2.13
C ILE A 78 3.11 7.23 1.62
N VAL A 79 4.06 6.93 2.50
CA VAL A 79 5.48 7.14 2.21
C VAL A 79 6.38 5.99 2.63
N ASN A 80 7.45 5.72 1.89
CA ASN A 80 8.44 4.70 2.26
C ASN A 80 7.85 3.29 2.48
N ASN A 81 6.76 2.92 1.80
CA ASN A 81 6.17 1.58 1.87
C ASN A 81 6.65 0.70 0.71
N THR A 82 6.56 -0.61 0.88
CA THR A 82 6.77 -1.59 -0.19
C THR A 82 5.46 -2.33 -0.47
N LEU A 83 4.89 -2.13 -1.66
CA LEU A 83 3.62 -2.70 -2.11
C LEU A 83 3.93 -3.74 -3.18
N VAL A 84 3.62 -5.00 -2.92
CA VAL A 84 4.04 -6.13 -3.76
C VAL A 84 2.84 -6.99 -4.14
N ASN A 85 2.70 -7.25 -5.43
CA ASN A 85 1.84 -8.29 -6.01
C ASN A 85 0.42 -8.32 -5.41
N ALA A 86 -0.36 -7.26 -5.60
CA ALA A 86 -1.78 -7.33 -5.26
C ALA A 86 -2.47 -8.43 -6.09
N THR A 87 -3.56 -8.99 -5.59
CA THR A 87 -4.28 -10.10 -6.22
C THR A 87 -5.64 -9.63 -6.75
N SER A 88 -6.02 -10.11 -7.94
CA SER A 88 -7.38 -9.92 -8.46
C SER A 88 -8.39 -10.69 -7.61
N ASN A 89 -9.67 -10.40 -7.81
CA ASN A 89 -10.74 -11.16 -7.20
C ASN A 89 -11.98 -11.19 -8.09
N LYS A 90 -13.05 -11.83 -7.60
CA LYS A 90 -14.26 -12.10 -8.39
C LYS A 90 -14.91 -10.86 -9.01
N ASP A 91 -14.74 -9.68 -8.42
CA ASP A 91 -15.39 -8.43 -8.85
C ASP A 91 -14.44 -7.51 -9.63
N LEU A 92 -13.14 -7.84 -9.69
CA LEU A 92 -12.12 -7.06 -10.38
C LEU A 92 -11.42 -7.93 -11.41
N ALA A 93 -11.58 -7.59 -12.68
CA ALA A 93 -10.85 -8.23 -13.78
C ALA A 93 -9.32 -8.15 -13.60
N ASN A 94 -8.84 -7.13 -12.88
CA ASN A 94 -7.42 -6.87 -12.68
C ASN A 94 -7.08 -6.69 -11.19
N ALA A 95 -5.92 -7.21 -10.77
CA ALA A 95 -5.31 -6.84 -9.51
C ALA A 95 -4.90 -5.36 -9.54
N ILE A 96 -5.09 -4.63 -8.45
CA ILE A 96 -4.71 -3.21 -8.35
C ILE A 96 -3.80 -3.03 -7.14
N GLY A 97 -2.54 -2.63 -7.35
CA GLY A 97 -1.58 -2.42 -6.26
C GLY A 97 -2.01 -1.30 -5.32
N LEU A 98 -2.03 -0.09 -5.85
CA LEU A 98 -2.49 1.12 -5.17
C LEU A 98 -3.76 1.64 -5.85
N PHE A 99 -4.81 1.88 -5.08
CA PHE A 99 -6.06 2.41 -5.61
C PHE A 99 -6.39 3.76 -5.00
N VAL A 100 -6.73 4.72 -5.85
CA VAL A 100 -7.27 6.02 -5.48
C VAL A 100 -8.60 6.15 -6.22
N ALA A 101 -9.71 6.13 -5.50
CA ALA A 101 -11.04 6.34 -6.08
C ALA A 101 -11.24 7.82 -6.46
N PRO A 102 -12.19 8.17 -7.34
CA PRO A 102 -12.70 9.53 -7.41
C PRO A 102 -13.27 9.97 -6.06
N GLY A 103 -12.93 11.16 -5.58
CA GLY A 103 -13.40 11.61 -4.26
C GLY A 103 -12.94 13.01 -3.90
N ASN A 104 -13.47 13.52 -2.78
CA ASN A 104 -13.02 14.77 -2.18
C ASN A 104 -11.78 14.50 -1.34
N PHE A 105 -10.61 14.83 -1.90
CA PHE A 105 -9.32 14.67 -1.25
C PHE A 105 -8.65 16.03 -1.11
N GLN A 106 -7.85 16.21 -0.07
CA GLN A 106 -7.00 17.39 0.08
C GLN A 106 -5.63 17.00 0.62
N ASN A 107 -4.58 17.56 0.02
CA ASN A 107 -3.20 17.38 0.49
C ASN A 107 -2.80 15.91 0.71
N ILE A 108 -3.04 15.07 -0.31
CA ILE A 108 -2.63 13.67 -0.29
C ILE A 108 -1.26 13.55 -0.94
N ARG A 109 -0.34 12.88 -0.25
CA ARG A 109 1.02 12.65 -0.73
C ARG A 109 1.33 11.16 -0.76
N ILE A 110 1.64 10.66 -1.94
CA ILE A 110 2.06 9.29 -2.18
C ILE A 110 3.48 9.34 -2.74
N ALA A 111 4.47 9.10 -1.89
CA ALA A 111 5.86 9.37 -2.25
C ALA A 111 6.83 8.34 -1.71
N ARG A 112 7.91 8.08 -2.45
CA ARG A 112 8.98 7.18 -2.01
C ARG A 112 8.53 5.75 -1.69
N ASN A 113 7.49 5.26 -2.35
CA ASN A 113 7.09 3.86 -2.20
C ASN A 113 7.77 3.01 -3.27
N VAL A 114 8.01 1.73 -2.95
CA VAL A 114 8.33 0.70 -3.94
C VAL A 114 7.06 -0.04 -4.28
N ILE A 115 6.66 -0.01 -5.54
CA ILE A 115 5.39 -0.56 -6.01
C ILE A 115 5.70 -1.56 -7.11
N VAL A 116 5.51 -2.84 -6.78
CA VAL A 116 5.83 -3.98 -7.63
C VAL A 116 4.57 -4.77 -7.92
N GLN A 117 4.30 -5.00 -9.20
CA GLN A 117 3.17 -5.77 -9.65
C GLN A 117 3.59 -6.64 -10.85
N ALA A 118 3.54 -7.96 -10.68
CA ALA A 118 3.83 -8.91 -11.76
C ALA A 118 2.67 -9.03 -12.77
N GLN A 119 1.43 -8.84 -12.31
CA GLN A 119 0.22 -8.94 -13.13
C GLN A 119 -0.83 -7.91 -12.68
N GLY A 120 -1.60 -7.37 -13.63
CA GLY A 120 -2.62 -6.36 -13.35
C GLY A 120 -2.07 -4.94 -13.38
N VAL A 121 -2.66 -4.06 -12.58
CA VAL A 121 -2.42 -2.61 -12.59
C VAL A 121 -1.61 -2.21 -11.35
N LEU A 122 -0.55 -1.42 -11.56
CA LEU A 122 0.28 -0.88 -10.48
C LEU A 122 -0.51 0.09 -9.60
N VAL A 123 -1.13 1.07 -10.26
CA VAL A 123 -1.91 2.13 -9.65
C VAL A 123 -3.09 2.47 -10.54
N MET A 124 -4.25 2.67 -9.92
CA MET A 124 -5.42 3.26 -10.56
C MET A 124 -5.79 4.51 -9.77
N ALA A 125 -5.73 5.66 -10.42
CA ALA A 125 -6.08 6.94 -9.85
C ALA A 125 -6.77 7.79 -10.93
N PRO A 126 -7.83 8.53 -10.61
CA PRO A 126 -8.34 9.57 -11.50
C PRO A 126 -7.37 10.77 -11.50
N ASP A 127 -7.49 11.63 -12.51
CA ASP A 127 -6.85 12.93 -12.47
C ASP A 127 -7.44 13.75 -11.30
N ASN A 128 -6.61 14.01 -10.29
CA ASN A 128 -7.00 14.75 -9.10
C ASN A 128 -5.80 15.54 -8.57
N LEU A 129 -5.86 16.87 -8.72
CA LEU A 129 -4.80 17.80 -8.31
C LEU A 129 -4.49 17.77 -6.81
N ALA A 130 -5.38 17.22 -5.98
CA ALA A 130 -5.14 17.07 -4.55
C ALA A 130 -4.26 15.86 -4.17
N VAL A 131 -3.99 14.97 -5.12
CA VAL A 131 -3.15 13.78 -4.92
C VAL A 131 -1.83 13.96 -5.66
N THR A 132 -0.74 13.96 -4.91
CA THR A 132 0.60 14.14 -5.46
C THR A 132 1.39 12.84 -5.39
N PHE A 133 1.90 12.41 -6.55
CA PHE A 133 2.84 11.30 -6.67
C PHE A 133 4.25 11.84 -6.84
N ARG A 134 5.23 11.30 -6.09
CA ARG A 134 6.60 11.79 -6.18
C ARG A 134 7.65 10.79 -5.71
N ARG A 135 8.72 10.60 -6.48
CA ARG A 135 9.87 9.74 -6.14
C ARG A 135 9.45 8.30 -5.84
N ASN A 136 8.37 7.80 -6.44
CA ASN A 136 8.02 6.40 -6.29
C ASN A 136 8.87 5.54 -7.23
N ALA A 137 9.08 4.29 -6.86
CA ALA A 137 9.71 3.29 -7.70
C ALA A 137 8.61 2.34 -8.19
N TRP A 138 8.34 2.35 -9.49
CA TRP A 138 7.34 1.52 -10.19
C TRP A 138 7.96 0.35 -10.98
N SER A 139 7.49 -0.89 -10.77
CA SER A 139 8.05 -2.06 -11.48
C SER A 139 7.81 -2.07 -12.99
N ALA A 140 6.89 -1.23 -13.45
CA ALA A 140 6.54 -0.96 -14.84
C ALA A 140 5.99 0.47 -14.95
N VAL A 141 5.68 0.94 -16.17
CA VAL A 141 5.12 2.28 -16.38
C VAL A 141 3.74 2.36 -15.71
N PRO A 142 3.52 3.25 -14.72
CA PRO A 142 2.20 3.42 -14.10
C PRO A 142 1.30 4.30 -14.99
N ASP A 143 0.04 4.48 -14.59
CA ASP A 143 -0.86 5.45 -15.23
C ASP A 143 -0.20 6.85 -15.28
N PRO A 144 -0.26 7.58 -16.41
CA PRO A 144 0.31 8.93 -16.52
C PRO A 144 -0.03 9.89 -15.38
N VAL A 145 -1.24 9.83 -14.81
CA VAL A 145 -1.62 10.73 -13.71
C VAL A 145 -0.85 10.46 -12.41
N ALA A 146 -0.27 9.27 -12.27
CA ALA A 146 0.52 8.86 -11.12
C ALA A 146 2.04 8.99 -11.35
N GLN A 147 2.46 9.44 -12.54
CA GLN A 147 3.87 9.64 -12.87
C GLN A 147 4.38 11.00 -12.38
N SER A 148 5.64 11.03 -11.97
CA SER A 148 6.41 12.25 -11.80
C SER A 148 7.79 12.12 -12.44
N ASP A 149 8.39 13.23 -12.85
CA ASP A 149 9.78 13.27 -13.39
C ASP A 149 10.83 12.76 -12.39
N SER A 150 10.45 12.63 -11.12
CA SER A 150 11.31 12.13 -10.06
C SER A 150 11.13 10.64 -9.76
N ASP A 151 10.22 9.96 -10.46
CA ASP A 151 9.96 8.53 -10.27
C ASP A 151 11.04 7.66 -10.93
N SER A 152 11.16 6.44 -10.41
CA SER A 152 11.94 5.37 -11.05
C SER A 152 10.97 4.42 -11.71
N ILE A 153 11.21 4.07 -12.96
CA ILE A 153 10.41 3.06 -13.66
C ILE A 153 11.34 1.96 -14.14
N GLY A 154 11.04 0.70 -13.80
CA GLY A 154 11.82 -0.45 -14.25
C GLY A 154 11.64 -1.66 -13.34
N ASN A 155 12.12 -2.82 -13.77
CA ASN A 155 11.99 -4.04 -12.99
C ASN A 155 12.93 -4.00 -11.77
N PHE A 156 12.37 -3.80 -10.58
CA PHE A 156 13.13 -3.87 -9.34
C PHE A 156 13.15 -5.28 -8.82
N GLN A 157 14.36 -5.83 -8.72
CA GLN A 157 14.56 -7.11 -8.09
C GLN A 157 14.40 -6.93 -6.57
N LEU A 158 13.35 -7.51 -6.02
CA LEU A 158 13.25 -7.79 -4.58
C LEU A 158 13.91 -9.15 -4.31
N GLN A 159 14.29 -9.44 -3.07
CA GLN A 159 14.96 -10.70 -2.74
C GLN A 159 14.14 -11.94 -3.14
N ASN A 160 12.85 -11.96 -2.84
CA ASN A 160 11.93 -13.06 -3.16
C ASN A 160 10.46 -12.59 -3.23
N PRO A 161 10.08 -11.76 -4.24
CA PRO A 161 8.75 -11.14 -4.30
C PRO A 161 7.59 -12.14 -4.54
N ASN A 162 7.91 -13.35 -4.99
CA ASN A 162 6.94 -14.39 -5.34
C ASN A 162 6.94 -15.56 -4.34
N ALA A 163 7.56 -15.38 -3.18
CA ALA A 163 7.57 -16.40 -2.14
C ALA A 163 6.13 -16.79 -1.76
N PRO A 164 5.86 -18.08 -1.50
CA PRO A 164 4.54 -18.52 -1.04
C PRO A 164 4.10 -17.77 0.23
N LEU A 165 2.88 -17.25 0.22
CA LEU A 165 2.28 -16.52 1.34
C LEU A 165 1.64 -17.46 2.36
N VAL A 166 2.42 -18.40 2.88
CA VAL A 166 1.94 -19.34 3.92
C VAL A 166 1.98 -18.62 5.28
N PRO A 167 0.88 -18.62 6.06
CA PRO A 167 0.86 -17.97 7.37
C PRO A 167 2.01 -18.45 8.28
N GLY A 168 2.72 -17.49 8.86
CA GLY A 168 3.86 -17.75 9.77
C GLY A 168 5.19 -18.05 9.09
N THR A 169 5.25 -18.17 7.76
CA THR A 169 6.52 -18.38 7.03
C THR A 169 7.01 -17.13 6.31
N VAL A 170 6.14 -16.13 6.10
CA VAL A 170 6.47 -14.92 5.35
C VAL A 170 7.51 -14.09 6.11
N GLN A 171 8.61 -13.77 5.43
CA GLN A 171 9.70 -12.96 5.97
C GLN A 171 9.72 -11.57 5.31
N PRO A 172 9.78 -10.47 6.08
CA PRO A 172 9.90 -9.11 5.54
C PRO A 172 11.05 -8.94 4.55
N GLU A 173 12.19 -9.60 4.79
CA GLU A 173 13.43 -9.46 4.03
C GLU A 173 13.26 -9.83 2.56
N TRP A 174 12.30 -10.71 2.26
CA TRP A 174 11.97 -11.12 0.88
C TRP A 174 11.50 -9.96 0.01
N TYR A 175 10.99 -8.90 0.62
CA TYR A 175 10.40 -7.76 -0.08
C TYR A 175 11.31 -6.53 -0.07
N ILE A 176 12.56 -6.67 0.40
CA ILE A 176 13.56 -5.61 0.33
C ILE A 176 14.23 -5.65 -1.05
N PRO A 177 14.51 -4.51 -1.70
CA PRO A 177 15.30 -4.47 -2.94
C PRO A 177 16.68 -5.10 -2.73
N VAL A 178 17.13 -5.88 -3.70
CA VAL A 178 18.52 -6.39 -3.69
C VAL A 178 19.50 -5.24 -3.93
N ALA A 179 20.73 -5.37 -3.43
CA ALA A 179 21.76 -4.32 -3.54
C ALA A 179 22.08 -3.90 -4.98
N THR A 180 21.87 -4.77 -5.95
CA THR A 180 22.04 -4.48 -7.38
C THR A 180 20.95 -3.57 -7.95
N SER A 181 19.84 -3.34 -7.22
CA SER A 181 18.76 -2.41 -7.57
C SER A 181 19.12 -0.95 -7.23
N THR A 182 20.28 -0.51 -7.72
CA THR A 182 20.88 0.81 -7.39
C THR A 182 19.98 2.00 -7.75
N THR A 183 19.18 1.89 -8.81
CA THR A 183 18.20 2.90 -9.22
C THR A 183 17.15 3.17 -8.14
N VAL A 184 16.70 2.12 -7.43
CA VAL A 184 15.72 2.24 -6.33
C VAL A 184 16.35 2.92 -5.12
N LEU A 185 17.56 2.49 -4.78
CA LEU A 185 18.30 3.00 -3.62
C LEU A 185 18.66 4.49 -3.78
N ASN A 186 18.99 4.92 -5.00
CA ASN A 186 19.34 6.30 -5.29
C ASN A 186 18.12 7.23 -5.30
N ASN A 187 16.98 6.80 -5.84
CA ASN A 187 15.79 7.65 -5.95
C ASN A 187 14.99 7.79 -4.64
N LEU A 188 15.09 6.81 -3.74
CA LEU A 188 14.41 6.85 -2.46
C LEU A 188 15.22 7.53 -1.36
N GLY A 189 16.53 7.70 -1.57
CA GLY A 189 17.50 8.10 -0.56
C GLY A 189 17.92 6.88 0.23
N ALA A 190 19.20 6.48 0.13
CA ALA A 190 19.73 5.25 0.70
C ALA A 190 19.52 5.09 2.23
N THR A 191 19.27 6.19 2.95
CA THR A 191 19.01 6.20 4.41
C THR A 191 17.57 5.97 4.80
N ASP A 192 16.62 6.10 3.86
CA ASP A 192 15.18 6.12 4.16
C ASP A 192 14.50 4.78 3.83
N PHE A 193 15.24 3.81 3.31
CA PHE A 193 14.71 2.48 3.04
C PHE A 193 14.58 1.69 4.34
N TYR A 194 13.53 0.87 4.44
CA TYR A 194 13.30 -0.07 5.52
C TYR A 194 14.58 -0.85 5.84
N GLN A 195 15.29 -0.43 6.89
CA GLN A 195 16.34 -1.22 7.51
C GLN A 195 15.59 -2.09 8.52
N PRO A 196 15.56 -3.43 8.37
CA PRO A 196 14.96 -4.27 9.39
C PRO A 196 15.70 -4.02 10.70
N ARG A 197 15.15 -3.16 11.55
CA ARG A 197 15.56 -3.04 12.93
C ARG A 197 15.15 -4.36 13.55
N SER A 198 16.08 -5.32 13.55
CA SER A 198 15.95 -6.67 14.11
C SER A 198 14.50 -7.01 14.46
N TRP A 199 13.71 -7.46 13.48
CA TRP A 199 12.38 -7.99 13.76
C TRP A 199 12.55 -9.17 14.71
N GLN A 200 12.54 -8.90 16.01
CA GLN A 200 12.26 -9.93 16.97
C GLN A 200 10.76 -10.14 16.84
N LEU A 201 10.36 -11.11 16.01
CA LEU A 201 9.01 -11.65 16.07
C LEU A 201 8.74 -11.90 17.56
N PRO A 202 7.66 -11.32 18.14
CA PRO A 202 7.34 -11.60 19.52
C PRO A 202 7.26 -13.11 19.68
N THR A 203 8.10 -13.67 20.55
CA THR A 203 8.12 -15.11 20.80
C THR A 203 6.69 -15.56 21.07
N PRO A 204 6.12 -16.50 20.31
CA PRO A 204 4.74 -16.90 20.49
C PRO A 204 4.52 -17.28 21.95
N LYS A 205 3.69 -16.51 22.68
CA LYS A 205 3.25 -16.94 24.00
C LYS A 205 2.41 -18.20 23.78
N ARG A 206 2.93 -19.36 24.19
CA ARG A 206 2.10 -20.57 24.29
C ARG A 206 0.92 -20.23 25.19
N VAL A 207 -0.28 -20.17 24.62
CA VAL A 207 -1.51 -20.18 25.40
C VAL A 207 -1.69 -21.62 25.85
N THR A 208 -1.37 -21.89 27.11
CA THR A 208 -1.79 -23.14 27.77
C THR A 208 -3.24 -22.96 28.17
N ASN A 209 -4.12 -23.83 27.65
CA ASN A 209 -5.50 -23.98 28.14
C ASN A 209 -5.51 -24.58 29.55
#